data_AF-A0A6H1BXY2-F1
#
_entry.id   AF-A0A6H1BXY2-F1
#
_cell.length_a   1.000
_cell.length_b   1.000
_cell.length_c   1.000
_cell.angle_alpha   90.00
_cell.angle_beta   90.00
_cell.angle_gamma   90.00
#
_symmetry.space_group_name_H-M   'P 1'
#
loop_
_entity.id
_entity.type
_entity.pdbx_description
1 polymer ?
#
loop_
_entity_poly.entity_id
_entity_poly.type
_entity_poly.pdbx_seq_one_letter_code
_entity_poly.pdbx_strand_id
1 'polypeptide(L)' 'MCYPVTCPNCGKTGWGGCGQHVDAVMRSVPAPDRCACGQDTAAGAQARTLGALFRR' A
#
# COMPACT_ATOMS: atom_id res chain seq x y z
N MET A 1 12.03 4.50 5.55
CA MET A 1 12.73 3.81 4.46
C MET A 1 11.86 2.65 4.00
N CYS A 2 11.51 2.61 2.70
CA CYS A 2 10.82 1.47 2.13
C CYS A 2 11.84 0.51 1.52
N TYR A 3 11.57 -0.79 1.57
CA TYR A 3 12.44 -1.81 0.99
C TYR A 3 11.59 -2.92 0.35
N PRO A 4 12.11 -3.58 -0.70
CA PRO A 4 11.40 -4.68 -1.35
C PRO A 4 11.41 -5.90 -0.43
N VAL A 5 10.26 -6.57 -0.31
CA VAL A 5 10.10 -7.81 0.46
C VAL A 5 9.29 -8.82 -0.34
N THR A 6 9.56 -10.10 -0.16
CA THR A 6 8.75 -11.16 -0.76
C THR A 6 7.54 -11.41 0.14
N CYS A 7 6.34 -11.34 -0.43
CA CYS A 7 5.12 -11.66 0.30
C CYS A 7 5.05 -13.16 0.59
N PRO A 8 4.92 -13.59 1.85
CA PRO A 8 4.81 -15.02 2.18
C PRO A 8 3.49 -15.65 1.68
N ASN A 9 2.45 -14.85 1.45
CA ASN A 9 1.14 -15.33 1.03
C ASN A 9 1.03 -15.60 -0.47
N CYS A 10 1.65 -14.75 -1.30
CA CYS A 10 1.56 -14.87 -2.77
C CYS A 10 2.90 -15.06 -3.48
N GLY A 11 4.03 -15.00 -2.76
CA GLY A 11 5.37 -15.12 -3.33
C GLY A 11 5.83 -13.93 -4.19
N LYS A 12 4.99 -12.89 -4.35
CA LYS A 12 5.26 -11.71 -5.16
C LYS A 12 6.04 -10.64 -4.39
N THR A 13 6.64 -9.70 -5.12
CA THR A 13 7.41 -8.60 -4.53
C THR A 13 6.46 -7.52 -3.99
N GLY A 14 6.40 -7.40 -2.66
CA GLY A 14 5.76 -6.30 -1.94
C GLY A 14 6.81 -5.33 -1.38
N TRP A 15 6.35 -4.34 -0.61
CA TRP A 15 7.24 -3.43 0.09
C TRP A 15 6.99 -3.48 1.60
N GLY A 16 8.06 -3.35 2.37
CA GLY A 16 7.99 -3.06 3.80
C GLY A 16 8.26 -1.56 4.05
N GLY A 17 7.53 -0.96 5.00
CA GLY A 17 7.76 0.42 5.45
C GLY A 17 6.59 1.38 5.21
N CYS A 18 6.84 2.68 5.37
CA CYS A 18 5.81 3.73 5.44
C CYS A 18 5.11 4.10 4.10
N GLY A 19 5.37 3.39 3.00
CA GLY A 19 4.75 3.64 1.68
C GLY A 19 5.21 4.90 0.94
N GLN A 20 5.80 5.90 1.61
CA GLN A 20 6.26 7.15 0.97
C GLN A 20 7.31 6.96 -0.13
N HIS A 21 8.02 5.84 -0.14
CA HIS A 21 9.06 5.55 -1.14
C HIS A 21 8.70 4.34 -2.01
N VAL A 22 7.42 3.92 -2.01
CA VAL A 22 6.99 2.72 -2.73
C VAL A 22 7.24 2.83 -4.24
N ASP A 23 7.04 4.01 -4.83
CA ASP A 23 7.32 4.26 -6.25
C ASP A 23 8.78 4.02 -6.62
N ALA A 24 9.71 4.47 -5.76
CA ALA A 24 11.13 4.27 -5.99
C ALA A 24 11.52 2.79 -5.85
N VAL A 25 10.96 2.10 -4.84
CA VAL A 25 11.23 0.68 -4.57
C VAL A 25 10.62 -0.22 -5.64
N MET A 26 9.43 0.12 -6.14
CA MET A 26 8.69 -0.68 -7.12
C MET A 26 9.02 -0.33 -8.56
N ARG A 27 9.91 0.65 -8.81
CA ARG A 27 10.28 1.07 -10.17
C ARG A 27 10.89 -0.06 -11.01
N SER A 28 11.61 -0.97 -10.37
CA SER A 28 12.21 -2.16 -11.00
C SER A 28 11.28 -3.38 -11.03
N VAL A 29 10.12 -3.31 -10.38
CA VAL A 29 9.17 -4.43 -10.26
C VAL A 29 8.00 -4.21 -11.24
N PRO A 30 7.80 -5.10 -12.23
CA PRO A 30 6.66 -5.05 -13.14
C PRO A 30 5.33 -5.18 -12.39
N ALA A 31 4.28 -4.54 -12.87
CA ALA A 31 2.93 -4.65 -12.30
C ALA A 31 2.44 -6.10 -12.02
N PRO A 32 2.65 -7.11 -12.90
CA PRO A 32 2.23 -8.48 -12.60
C PRO A 32 2.97 -9.13 -11.42
N ASP A 33 4.20 -8.67 -11.13
CA ASP A 33 5.07 -9.20 -10.09
C ASP A 33 4.95 -8.43 -8.75
N ARG A 34 4.15 -7.36 -8.74
CA ARG A 34 3.83 -6.62 -7.51
C ARG A 34 2.81 -7.38 -6.68
N CYS A 35 3.05 -7.43 -5.38
CA CYS A 35 2.08 -7.96 -4.44
C CYS A 35 0.82 -7.08 -4.44
N ALA A 36 -0.32 -7.69 -4.72
CA ALA A 36 -1.64 -7.07 -4.70
C ALA A 36 -2.55 -7.67 -3.61
N CYS A 37 -1.99 -8.42 -2.65
CA CYS A 37 -2.73 -8.91 -1.50
C CYS A 37 -3.29 -7.71 -0.72
N GLY A 38 -4.58 -7.42 -0.91
CA GLY A 38 -5.21 -6.15 -0.56
C GLY A 38 -5.48 -5.90 0.92
N GLN A 39 -4.85 -6.63 1.85
CA GLN A 39 -5.07 -6.52 3.29
C GLN A 39 -3.74 -6.94 3.92
N ASP A 40 -2.82 -6.03 4.21
CA ASP A 40 -2.48 -5.71 5.61
C ASP A 40 -1.72 -4.38 5.77
N THR A 41 -1.57 -3.55 4.73
CA THR A 41 -0.94 -2.22 4.89
C THR A 41 -1.47 -1.20 3.90
N ALA A 42 -2.78 -1.00 3.88
CA ALA A 42 -3.35 0.24 3.34
C ALA A 42 -3.31 1.31 4.43
N ALA A 43 -2.12 1.85 4.67
CA ALA A 43 -2.00 3.18 5.22
C ALA A 43 -2.74 4.15 4.28
N GLY A 44 -3.85 4.74 4.77
CA GLY A 44 -4.33 6.00 4.22
C GLY A 44 -5.51 5.97 3.25
N ALA A 45 -6.45 5.03 3.36
CA ALA A 45 -7.82 5.28 2.90
C ALA A 45 -8.69 5.76 4.07
N GLN A 46 -8.22 6.79 4.76
CA GLN A 46 -9.08 7.57 5.65
C GLN A 46 -9.98 8.40 4.73
N ALA A 47 -11.05 7.78 4.24
CA ALA A 47 -12.19 8.51 3.73
C ALA A 47 -12.71 9.33 4.91
N ARG A 48 -12.22 10.56 5.02
CA ARG A 48 -12.71 11.59 5.91
C ARG A 48 -14.20 11.72 5.64
N THR A 49 -15.01 11.12 6.50
CA THR A 49 -16.45 11.39 6.63
C THR A 49 -16.64 12.80 7.20
N LEU A 50 -16.14 13.81 6.48
CA LEU A 50 -16.46 15.22 6.68
C LEU A 50 -17.82 15.49 6.03
N GLY A 51 -18.90 14.99 6.64
CA GLY A 51 -20.23 15.11 6.03
C GLY A 51 -21.45 15.07 6.96
N ALA A 52 -21.30 15.05 8.28
CA ALA A 52 -22.45 14.86 9.19
C ALA A 52 -22.64 15.98 10.25
N LEU A 53 -22.21 17.21 9.96
CA LEU A 53 -22.40 18.36 10.87
C LEU A 53 -23.39 19.44 10.37
N PHE A 54 -24.24 19.16 9.36
CA PHE A 54 -25.30 20.08 8.92
C PHE A 54 -26.71 19.49 9.08
N ARG A 55 -27.11 19.19 10.32
CA ARG A 55 -28.54 18.98 10.64
C ARG A 55 -28.87 19.28 12.10
N ARG A 56 -28.87 20.56 12.48
CA ARG A 56 -30.00 21.20 13.19
C ARG A 56 -29.82 22.70 13.33
#